data_AF-A0A378TT44-F1
#
_entry.id   AF-A0A378TT44-F1
#
_cell.length_a   1.000
_cell.length_b   1.000
_cell.length_c   1.000
_cell.angle_alpha   90.00
_cell.angle_beta   90.00
_cell.angle_gamma   90.00
#
_symmetry.space_group_name_H-M   'P 1'
#
loop_
_entity.id
_entity.type
_entity.pdbx_description
1 polymer ?
#
loop_
_entity_poly.entity_id
_entity_poly.type
_entity_poly.pdbx_seq_one_letter_code
_entity_poly.pdbx_strand_id
1 'polypeptide(L)'
;MAQRSSVERLPETVRHELERKLADNGFGNYTELAEWLKSQGYEISRSAVHRYGAKIQKRFASIKASTEAARLIAEGASDEGDTRSEALMAMVQTELFDALVEIGDMDNLGAVERFNMVAKASKNIAALTSASTNLKEYQAKLQVKIEQTASEVAKAVKKGGLSDETADEIRRKILGIGE
;
A
#
# COMPACT_ATOMS: atom_id res chain seq x y z
N MET A 1 3.16 12.02 32.27
CA MET A 1 3.66 10.98 31.35
C MET A 1 2.94 9.68 31.69
N ALA A 2 2.33 9.00 30.72
CA ALA A 2 1.66 7.72 30.98
C ALA A 2 2.69 6.68 31.48
N GLN A 3 2.38 5.95 32.55
CA GLN A 3 3.24 4.89 33.07
C GLN A 3 3.53 3.87 31.96
N ARG A 4 4.82 3.56 31.72
CA ARG A 4 5.23 2.47 30.83
C ARG A 4 4.52 1.18 31.26
N SER A 5 3.97 0.45 30.27
CA SER A 5 3.27 -0.81 30.50
C SER A 5 4.15 -1.77 31.29
N SER A 6 3.59 -2.54 32.24
CA SER A 6 4.34 -3.57 32.96
C SER A 6 4.99 -4.59 32.01
N VAL A 7 4.36 -4.83 30.85
CA VAL A 7 4.89 -5.69 29.79
C VAL A 7 6.11 -5.07 29.09
N GLU A 8 6.18 -3.74 28.97
CA GLU A 8 7.31 -3.03 28.35
C GLU A 8 8.56 -3.03 29.23
N ARG A 9 8.45 -3.49 30.48
CA ARG A 9 9.58 -3.65 31.43
C ARG A 9 10.15 -5.06 31.46
N LEU A 10 9.52 -6.01 30.76
CA LEU A 10 10.03 -7.38 30.66
C LEU A 10 11.37 -7.37 29.90
N PRO A 11 12.29 -8.31 30.21
CA PRO A 11 13.46 -8.54 29.37
C PRO A 11 13.04 -8.79 27.92
N GLU A 12 13.85 -8.28 27.00
CA GLU A 12 13.56 -8.31 25.56
C GLU A 12 13.28 -9.72 25.04
N THR A 13 14.03 -10.72 25.52
CA THR A 13 13.84 -12.14 25.18
C THR A 13 12.46 -12.65 25.58
N VAL A 14 12.02 -12.38 26.80
CA VAL A 14 10.71 -12.79 27.32
C VAL A 14 9.58 -12.05 26.60
N ARG A 15 9.79 -10.77 26.29
CA ARG A 15 8.83 -9.97 25.53
C ARG A 15 8.66 -10.49 24.10
N HIS A 16 9.73 -10.84 23.40
CA HIS A 16 9.64 -11.42 22.06
C HIS A 16 8.98 -12.81 22.09
N GLU A 17 9.22 -13.60 23.12
CA GLU A 17 8.53 -14.88 23.28
C GLU A 17 7.03 -14.69 23.56
N LEU A 18 6.65 -13.70 24.37
CA LEU A 18 5.25 -13.31 24.55
C LEU A 18 4.60 -12.88 23.23
N GLU A 19 5.29 -12.08 22.42
CA GLU A 19 4.81 -11.64 21.10
C GLU A 19 4.62 -12.80 20.14
N ARG A 20 5.54 -13.78 20.13
CA ARG A 20 5.40 -15.00 19.33
C ARG A 20 4.17 -15.80 19.76
N LYS A 21 4.00 -16.05 21.07
CA LYS A 21 2.85 -16.78 21.60
C LYS A 21 1.52 -16.06 21.32
N LEU A 22 1.52 -14.72 21.37
CA LEU A 22 0.36 -13.89 20.98
C LEU A 22 0.03 -14.03 19.50
N ALA A 23 1.03 -14.11 18.61
CA ALA A 23 0.79 -14.33 17.19
C ALA A 23 0.28 -15.76 16.91
N ASP A 24 0.92 -16.76 17.52
CA ASP A 24 0.59 -18.19 17.32
C ASP A 24 -0.84 -18.54 17.75
N ASN A 25 -1.36 -17.85 18.78
CA ASN A 25 -2.71 -18.08 19.29
C ASN A 25 -3.77 -17.12 18.70
N GLY A 26 -3.41 -16.33 17.67
CA GLY A 26 -4.34 -15.39 17.03
C GLY A 26 -4.76 -14.21 17.90
N PHE A 27 -3.89 -13.76 18.82
CA PHE A 27 -4.15 -12.72 19.81
C PHE A 27 -5.30 -13.10 20.76
N GLY A 28 -5.30 -14.36 21.20
CA GLY A 28 -6.23 -14.94 22.16
C GLY A 28 -5.56 -15.33 23.48
N ASN A 29 -6.27 -16.10 24.31
CA ASN A 29 -5.78 -16.79 25.51
C ASN A 29 -4.92 -15.95 26.47
N TYR A 30 -5.29 -14.69 26.68
CA TYR A 30 -4.56 -13.75 27.55
C TYR A 30 -4.37 -14.23 29.00
N THR A 31 -5.27 -15.09 29.49
CA THR A 31 -5.17 -15.69 30.82
C THR A 31 -4.00 -16.67 30.90
N GLU A 32 -3.89 -17.59 29.94
CA GLU A 32 -2.79 -18.57 29.86
C GLU A 32 -1.44 -17.87 29.65
N LEU A 33 -1.41 -16.78 28.87
CA LEU A 33 -0.19 -15.99 28.67
C LEU A 33 0.25 -15.27 29.96
N ALA A 34 -0.70 -14.80 30.77
CA ALA A 34 -0.39 -14.21 32.07
C ALA A 34 0.11 -15.27 33.07
N GLU A 35 -0.47 -16.46 33.05
CA GLU A 35 0.00 -17.61 33.85
C GLU A 35 1.39 -18.08 33.42
N TRP A 36 1.66 -18.11 32.12
CA TRP A 36 2.99 -18.41 31.59
C TRP A 36 4.01 -17.38 32.07
N LEU A 37 3.73 -16.07 31.94
CA LEU A 37 4.61 -15.01 32.47
C LEU A 37 4.85 -15.18 33.98
N LYS A 38 3.80 -15.56 34.73
CA LYS A 38 3.91 -15.83 36.17
C LYS A 38 4.82 -17.03 36.46
N SER A 39 4.76 -18.10 35.66
CA SER A 39 5.67 -19.25 35.81
C SER A 39 7.14 -18.90 35.52
N GLN A 40 7.37 -17.87 34.72
CA GLN A 40 8.70 -17.31 34.44
C GLN A 40 9.17 -16.29 35.51
N GLY A 41 8.38 -16.07 36.57
CA GLY A 41 8.70 -15.14 37.65
C GLY A 41 8.23 -13.69 37.44
N TYR A 42 7.41 -13.42 36.42
CA TYR A 42 6.89 -12.09 36.13
C TYR A 42 5.41 -11.95 36.50
N GLU A 43 5.09 -11.08 37.46
CA GLU A 43 3.70 -10.78 37.79
C GLU A 43 3.10 -9.75 36.81
N ILE A 44 2.50 -10.26 35.72
CA ILE A 44 1.80 -9.46 34.72
C ILE A 44 0.33 -9.86 34.70
N SER A 45 -0.58 -8.90 34.88
CA SER A 45 -2.02 -9.17 34.85
C SER A 45 -2.51 -9.47 33.44
N ARG A 46 -3.57 -10.28 33.34
CA ARG A 46 -4.30 -10.57 32.08
C ARG A 46 -4.65 -9.30 31.30
N SER A 47 -5.10 -8.25 31.98
CA SER A 47 -5.45 -6.96 31.34
C SER A 47 -4.24 -6.22 30.79
N ALA A 48 -3.06 -6.36 31.41
CA ALA A 48 -1.82 -5.81 30.88
C ALA A 48 -1.37 -6.55 29.61
N VAL A 49 -1.47 -7.89 29.61
CA VAL A 49 -1.19 -8.71 28.42
C VAL A 49 -2.17 -8.37 27.29
N HIS A 50 -3.47 -8.25 27.59
CA HIS A 50 -4.48 -7.86 26.60
C HIS A 50 -4.19 -6.52 25.94
N ARG A 51 -3.95 -5.46 26.74
CA ARG A 51 -3.66 -4.13 26.20
C ARG A 51 -2.38 -4.12 25.36
N TYR A 52 -1.36 -4.87 25.78
CA TYR A 52 -0.14 -5.04 25.00
C TYR A 52 -0.40 -5.80 23.69
N GLY A 53 -1.10 -6.93 23.77
CA GLY A 53 -1.48 -7.77 22.64
C GLY A 53 -2.28 -7.00 21.59
N ALA A 54 -3.27 -6.20 22.00
CA ALA A 54 -4.04 -5.36 21.07
C ALA A 54 -3.16 -4.35 20.32
N LYS A 55 -2.14 -3.76 20.98
CA LYS A 55 -1.18 -2.85 20.33
C LYS A 55 -0.30 -3.58 19.31
N ILE A 56 0.14 -4.80 19.63
CA ILE A 56 0.93 -5.63 18.71
C ILE A 56 0.07 -6.14 17.56
N GLN A 57 -1.16 -6.57 17.82
CA GLN A 57 -2.11 -7.02 16.81
C GLN A 57 -2.34 -5.96 15.75
N LYS A 58 -2.56 -4.70 16.15
CA LYS A 58 -2.71 -3.57 15.22
C LYS A 58 -1.46 -3.38 14.35
N ARG A 59 -0.26 -3.50 14.93
CA ARG A 59 1.00 -3.42 14.17
C ARG A 59 1.17 -4.59 13.20
N PHE A 60 0.84 -5.80 13.66
CA PHE A 60 0.95 -7.01 12.85
C PHE A 60 -0.02 -6.99 11.67
N ALA A 61 -1.26 -6.53 11.90
CA ALA A 61 -2.25 -6.32 10.84
C ALA A 61 -1.74 -5.33 9.78
N SER A 62 -1.17 -4.20 10.20
CA SER A 62 -0.60 -3.20 9.28
C SER A 62 0.60 -3.74 8.47
N ILE A 63 1.49 -4.52 9.09
CA ILE A 63 2.61 -5.17 8.40
C ILE A 63 2.10 -6.20 7.40
N LYS A 64 1.10 -7.02 7.78
CA LYS A 64 0.50 -8.02 6.90
C LYS A 64 -0.17 -7.37 5.69
N ALA A 65 -0.96 -6.31 5.91
CA ALA A 65 -1.58 -5.54 4.83
C ALA A 65 -0.52 -4.95 3.89
N SER A 66 0.54 -4.35 4.43
CA SER A 66 1.65 -3.80 3.63
C SER A 66 2.41 -4.87 2.84
N THR A 67 2.59 -6.06 3.42
CA THR A 67 3.29 -7.18 2.77
C THR A 67 2.44 -7.77 1.65
N GLU A 68 1.13 -7.88 1.85
CA GLU A 68 0.21 -8.33 0.81
C GLU A 68 0.10 -7.30 -0.31
N ALA A 69 0.06 -6.01 0.03
CA ALA A 69 0.14 -4.94 -0.96
C ALA A 69 1.42 -5.01 -1.80
N ALA A 70 2.57 -5.24 -1.17
CA ALA A 70 3.83 -5.43 -1.88
C ALA A 70 3.83 -6.68 -2.77
N ARG A 71 3.21 -7.79 -2.32
CA ARG A 71 3.03 -9.01 -3.12
C ARG A 71 2.16 -8.75 -4.36
N LEU A 72 1.02 -8.10 -4.18
CA LEU A 72 0.11 -7.74 -5.27
C LEU A 72 0.77 -6.83 -6.30
N ILE A 73 1.57 -5.84 -5.85
CA ILE A 73 2.37 -5.01 -6.76
C ILE A 73 3.39 -5.86 -7.53
N ALA A 74 4.09 -6.78 -6.84
CA ALA A 74 5.11 -7.61 -7.47
C ALA A 74 4.52 -8.62 -8.48
N GLU A 75 3.33 -9.14 -8.22
CA GLU A 75 2.60 -10.03 -9.13
C GLU A 75 2.01 -9.29 -10.33
N GLY A 76 1.50 -8.06 -10.14
CA GLY A 76 1.07 -7.22 -11.26
C GLY A 76 2.23 -6.72 -12.13
N ALA A 77 3.44 -6.71 -11.60
CA ALA A 77 4.63 -6.15 -12.23
C ALA A 77 5.33 -7.04 -13.26
N SER A 78 4.99 -8.33 -13.36
CA SER A 78 5.56 -9.22 -14.37
C SER A 78 5.13 -8.85 -15.79
N ASP A 79 4.08 -8.04 -15.93
CA ASP A 79 3.62 -7.48 -17.19
C ASP A 79 3.67 -5.93 -17.09
N GLU A 80 4.58 -5.31 -17.84
CA GLU A 80 4.66 -3.87 -18.16
C GLU A 80 4.96 -2.88 -17.00
N GLY A 81 6.02 -2.10 -17.12
CA GLY A 81 6.54 -1.22 -16.06
C GLY A 81 5.58 -0.16 -15.47
N ASP A 82 4.45 0.12 -16.13
CA ASP A 82 3.44 1.07 -15.66
C ASP A 82 2.40 0.45 -14.68
N THR A 83 2.22 -0.87 -14.70
CA THR A 83 1.20 -1.58 -13.88
C THR A 83 1.47 -1.46 -12.38
N ARG A 84 2.73 -1.32 -11.95
CA ARG A 84 3.10 -1.13 -10.53
C ARG A 84 2.56 0.17 -9.96
N SER A 85 2.74 1.27 -10.70
CA SER A 85 2.31 2.60 -10.25
C SER A 85 0.79 2.66 -10.16
N GLU A 86 0.09 2.01 -11.09
CA GLU A 86 -1.37 1.90 -11.07
C GLU A 86 -1.88 1.03 -9.91
N ALA A 87 -1.27 -0.14 -9.69
CA ALA A 87 -1.64 -1.03 -8.58
C ALA A 87 -1.41 -0.35 -7.21
N LEU A 88 -0.27 0.33 -7.04
CA LEU A 88 0.01 1.09 -5.82
C LEU A 88 -1.03 2.21 -5.62
N MET A 89 -1.39 2.93 -6.66
CA MET A 89 -2.42 3.97 -6.58
C MET A 89 -3.78 3.42 -6.21
N ALA A 90 -4.19 2.28 -6.78
CA ALA A 90 -5.44 1.62 -6.45
C ALA A 90 -5.50 1.20 -4.98
N MET A 91 -4.42 0.62 -4.45
CA MET A 91 -4.37 0.23 -3.03
C MET A 91 -4.40 1.43 -2.09
N VAL A 92 -3.67 2.51 -2.42
CA VAL A 92 -3.73 3.76 -1.63
C VAL A 92 -5.15 4.34 -1.64
N GLN A 93 -5.88 4.25 -2.76
CA GLN A 93 -7.28 4.67 -2.83
C GLN A 93 -8.19 3.81 -1.95
N THR A 94 -8.00 2.48 -1.93
CA THR A 94 -8.76 1.56 -1.07
C THR A 94 -8.52 1.85 0.41
N GLU A 95 -7.26 1.94 0.85
CA GLU A 95 -6.92 2.24 2.25
C GLU A 95 -7.45 3.61 2.70
N LEU A 96 -7.42 4.61 1.82
CA LEU A 96 -8.00 5.92 2.10
C LEU A 96 -9.52 5.88 2.22
N PHE A 97 -10.20 5.06 1.41
CA PHE A 97 -11.64 4.85 1.52
C PHE A 97 -12.01 4.14 2.83
N ASP A 98 -11.29 3.08 3.19
CA ASP A 98 -11.52 2.35 4.44
C ASP A 98 -11.30 3.27 5.65
N ALA A 99 -10.26 4.11 5.64
CA ALA A 99 -10.03 5.12 6.67
C ALA A 99 -11.17 6.14 6.75
N LEU A 100 -11.78 6.54 5.63
CA LEU A 100 -12.95 7.43 5.62
C LEU A 100 -14.17 6.78 6.26
N VAL A 101 -14.41 5.50 5.99
CA VAL A 101 -15.50 4.72 6.59
C VAL A 101 -15.28 4.59 8.10
N GLU A 102 -14.07 4.20 8.52
CA GLU A 102 -13.72 4.11 9.93
C GLU A 102 -13.96 5.43 10.66
N ILE A 103 -13.54 6.58 10.09
CA ILE A 103 -13.80 7.90 10.68
C ILE A 103 -15.30 8.18 10.79
N GLY A 104 -16.10 7.77 9.82
CA GLY A 104 -17.57 7.89 9.84
C GLY A 104 -18.20 7.12 11.00
N ASP A 105 -17.67 5.94 11.30
CA ASP A 105 -18.16 5.00 12.32
C ASP A 105 -17.60 5.26 13.74
N MET A 106 -16.71 6.26 13.90
CA MET A 106 -16.12 6.59 15.20
C MET A 106 -17.12 7.25 16.16
N ASP A 107 -17.75 6.47 17.04
CA ASP A 107 -18.72 6.96 18.04
C ASP A 107 -18.16 7.96 19.07
N ASN A 108 -16.84 8.01 19.25
CA ASN A 108 -16.16 8.86 20.24
C ASN A 108 -15.90 10.31 19.77
N LEU A 109 -16.22 10.62 18.51
CA LEU A 109 -16.08 11.97 17.95
C LEU A 109 -17.43 12.70 17.91
N GLY A 110 -17.42 14.04 17.87
CA GLY A 110 -18.63 14.81 17.57
C GLY A 110 -18.99 14.67 16.09
N ALA A 111 -20.29 14.72 15.75
CA ALA A 111 -20.75 14.59 14.35
C ALA A 111 -20.10 15.62 13.40
N VAL A 112 -19.90 16.85 13.86
CA VAL A 112 -19.22 17.92 13.09
C VAL A 112 -17.72 17.64 12.91
N GLU A 113 -17.08 17.05 13.92
CA GLU A 113 -15.65 16.72 13.87
C GLU A 113 -15.39 15.55 12.91
N ARG A 114 -16.24 14.50 12.98
CA ARG A 114 -16.24 13.41 11.98
C ARG A 114 -16.41 13.94 10.57
N PHE A 115 -17.41 14.80 10.34
CA PHE A 115 -17.66 15.40 9.02
C PHE A 115 -16.45 16.17 8.50
N ASN A 116 -15.82 17.00 9.33
CA ASN A 116 -14.64 17.77 8.93
C ASN A 116 -13.43 16.88 8.60
N MET A 117 -13.23 15.80 9.35
CA MET A 117 -12.17 14.83 9.07
C MET A 117 -12.40 14.11 7.74
N VAL A 118 -13.61 13.62 7.51
CA VAL A 118 -14.02 13.00 6.23
C VAL A 118 -13.84 13.98 5.08
N ALA A 119 -14.37 15.20 5.20
CA ALA A 119 -14.27 16.21 4.14
C ALA A 119 -12.82 16.57 3.77
N LYS A 120 -11.93 16.68 4.77
CA LYS A 120 -10.51 16.95 4.55
C LYS A 120 -9.80 15.80 3.86
N ALA A 121 -10.08 14.56 4.26
CA ALA A 121 -9.52 13.38 3.63
C ALA A 121 -10.04 13.22 2.18
N SER A 122 -11.35 13.37 1.95
CA SER A 122 -11.95 13.34 0.60
C SER A 122 -11.35 14.38 -0.35
N LYS A 123 -11.05 15.60 0.13
CA LYS A 123 -10.40 16.64 -0.69
C LYS A 123 -9.00 16.23 -1.15
N ASN A 124 -8.21 15.61 -0.27
CA ASN A 124 -6.87 15.15 -0.60
C ASN A 124 -6.89 13.95 -1.56
N ILE A 125 -7.89 13.06 -1.43
CA ILE A 125 -8.12 11.96 -2.36
C ILE A 125 -8.47 12.50 -3.75
N ALA A 126 -9.35 13.50 -3.84
CA ALA A 126 -9.71 14.09 -5.12
C ALA A 126 -8.49 14.63 -5.89
N ALA A 127 -7.55 15.29 -5.19
CA ALA A 127 -6.31 15.76 -5.80
C ALA A 127 -5.43 14.62 -6.32
N LEU A 128 -5.31 13.52 -5.55
CA LEU A 128 -4.57 12.32 -5.97
C LEU A 128 -5.21 11.64 -7.19
N THR A 129 -6.54 11.47 -7.18
CA THR A 129 -7.29 10.91 -8.30
C THR A 129 -7.15 11.78 -9.54
N SER A 130 -7.28 13.10 -9.42
CA SER A 130 -7.07 14.02 -10.56
C SER A 130 -5.64 13.95 -11.10
N ALA A 131 -4.62 13.86 -10.24
CA ALA A 131 -3.24 13.71 -10.69
C ALA A 131 -3.03 12.39 -11.46
N SER A 132 -3.64 11.29 -10.98
CA SER A 132 -3.61 9.99 -11.66
C SER A 132 -4.30 10.04 -13.03
N THR A 133 -5.50 10.63 -13.12
CA THR A 133 -6.19 10.81 -14.40
C THR A 133 -5.38 11.68 -15.37
N ASN A 134 -4.79 12.77 -14.89
CA ASN A 134 -3.95 13.64 -15.72
C ASN A 134 -2.71 12.91 -16.25
N LEU A 135 -2.09 12.04 -15.45
CA LEU A 135 -0.98 11.21 -15.89
C LEU A 135 -1.41 10.28 -17.02
N LYS A 136 -2.54 9.57 -16.87
CA LYS A 136 -3.10 8.69 -17.91
C LYS A 136 -3.40 9.44 -19.20
N GLU A 137 -4.02 10.61 -19.09
CA GLU A 137 -4.27 11.45 -20.26
C GLU A 137 -2.98 11.88 -20.94
N TYR A 138 -1.95 12.26 -20.17
CA TYR A 138 -0.66 12.66 -20.71
C TYR A 138 0.04 11.49 -21.42
N GLN A 139 0.04 10.31 -20.81
CA GLN A 139 0.59 9.08 -21.39
C GLN A 139 -0.13 8.73 -22.70
N ALA A 140 -1.47 8.75 -22.71
CA ALA A 140 -2.25 8.50 -23.92
C ALA A 140 -1.95 9.52 -25.03
N LYS A 141 -1.87 10.82 -24.70
CA LYS A 141 -1.51 11.87 -25.65
C LYS A 141 -0.09 11.69 -26.17
N LEU A 142 0.85 11.29 -25.32
CA LEU A 142 2.24 11.02 -25.69
C LEU A 142 2.33 9.82 -26.63
N GLN A 143 1.63 8.73 -26.35
CA GLN A 143 1.57 7.54 -27.20
C GLN A 143 1.09 7.87 -28.61
N VAL A 144 -0.04 8.60 -28.72
CA VAL A 144 -0.56 9.07 -30.02
C VAL A 144 0.48 9.93 -30.75
N LYS A 145 1.18 10.82 -30.03
CA LYS A 145 2.21 11.67 -30.63
C LYS A 145 3.43 10.86 -31.10
N ILE A 146 3.84 9.84 -30.35
CA ILE A 146 4.93 8.92 -30.73
C ILE A 146 4.52 8.16 -32.00
N GLU A 147 3.30 7.64 -32.07
CA GLU A 147 2.78 6.92 -33.24
C GLU A 147 2.72 7.80 -34.50
N GLN A 148 2.23 9.03 -34.36
CA GLN A 148 2.22 10.02 -35.43
C GLN A 148 3.63 10.34 -35.90
N THR A 149 4.55 10.61 -34.97
CA THR A 149 5.95 10.90 -35.27
C THR A 149 6.62 9.72 -35.98
N ALA A 150 6.41 8.50 -35.50
CA ALA A 150 6.95 7.28 -36.10
C ALA A 150 6.45 7.09 -37.54
N SER A 151 5.16 7.38 -37.79
CA SER A 151 4.55 7.33 -39.12
C SER A 151 5.11 8.41 -40.07
N GLU A 152 5.30 9.64 -39.58
CA GLU A 152 5.89 10.74 -40.35
C GLU A 152 7.34 10.47 -40.72
N VAL A 153 8.14 9.96 -39.77
CA VAL A 153 9.53 9.56 -40.02
C VAL A 153 9.58 8.45 -41.06
N ALA A 154 8.75 7.42 -40.94
CA ALA A 154 8.68 6.33 -41.93
C ALA A 154 8.36 6.85 -43.35
N LYS A 155 7.42 7.79 -43.49
CA LYS A 155 7.12 8.42 -44.79
C LYS A 155 8.29 9.24 -45.32
N ALA A 156 8.96 10.00 -44.46
CA ALA A 156 10.08 10.85 -44.83
C ALA A 156 11.28 10.02 -45.34
N VAL A 157 11.63 8.93 -44.65
CA VAL A 157 12.75 8.07 -45.06
C VAL A 157 12.47 7.31 -46.36
N LYS A 158 11.22 6.86 -46.58
CA LYS A 158 10.80 6.29 -47.88
C LYS A 158 10.95 7.30 -49.02
N LYS A 159 10.52 8.55 -48.79
CA LYS A 159 10.70 9.64 -49.78
C LYS A 159 12.19 9.95 -50.03
N GLY A 160 13.05 9.74 -49.04
CA GLY A 160 14.51 9.87 -49.14
C GLY A 160 15.21 8.70 -49.85
N GLY A 161 14.48 7.67 -50.29
CA GLY A 161 15.01 6.55 -51.06
C GLY A 161 15.34 5.29 -50.26
N LEU A 162 14.98 5.23 -48.96
CA LEU A 162 15.09 3.98 -48.19
C LEU A 162 13.99 2.98 -48.58
N SER A 163 14.31 1.69 -48.51
CA SER A 163 13.36 0.59 -48.73
C SER A 163 12.25 0.54 -47.68
N ASP A 164 11.11 -0.04 -48.05
CA ASP A 164 9.96 -0.20 -47.17
C ASP A 164 10.29 -0.96 -45.89
N GLU A 165 11.10 -2.02 -45.97
CA GLU A 165 11.54 -2.79 -44.80
C GLU A 165 12.33 -1.94 -43.79
N THR A 166 13.24 -1.08 -44.28
CA THR A 166 14.06 -0.24 -43.41
C THR A 166 13.23 0.86 -42.75
N ALA A 167 12.25 1.42 -43.47
CA ALA A 167 11.32 2.38 -42.91
C ALA A 167 10.44 1.76 -41.80
N ASP A 168 10.00 0.52 -41.99
CA ASP A 168 9.21 -0.22 -41.01
C ASP A 168 10.04 -0.66 -39.80
N GLU A 169 11.33 -0.95 -39.99
CA GLU A 169 12.27 -1.20 -38.90
C GLU A 169 12.50 0.06 -38.05
N ILE A 170 12.72 1.22 -38.70
CA ILE A 170 12.87 2.51 -38.00
C ILE A 170 11.59 2.84 -37.22
N ARG A 171 10.42 2.63 -37.81
CA ARG A 171 9.13 2.84 -37.14
C ARG A 171 9.00 1.95 -35.90
N ARG A 172 9.33 0.67 -36.01
CA ARG A 172 9.29 -0.30 -34.89
C ARG A 172 10.24 0.10 -33.76
N LYS A 173 11.45 0.55 -34.08
CA LYS A 173 12.42 1.06 -33.11
C LYS A 173 11.92 2.31 -32.38
N ILE A 174 11.28 3.26 -33.08
CA ILE A 174 10.70 4.46 -32.45
C ILE A 174 9.54 4.09 -31.51
N LEU A 175 8.73 3.10 -31.89
CA LEU A 175 7.62 2.61 -31.08
C LEU A 175 8.06 1.72 -29.91
N GLY A 176 9.33 1.30 -29.86
CA GLY A 176 9.81 0.34 -28.87
C GLY A 176 9.23 -1.07 -29.03
N ILE A 177 8.71 -1.42 -30.21
CA ILE A 177 8.08 -2.70 -30.51
C ILE A 177 9.07 -3.50 -31.36
N GLY A 178 9.93 -4.32 -30.74
CA GLY A 178 10.86 -5.16 -31.49
C GLY A 178 12.20 -5.49 -30.84
N GLU A 179 12.20 -5.84 -29.54
CA GLU A 179 13.15 -6.82 -28.99
C GLU A 179 12.41 -8.12 -28.68
#